data_AF-A0A7R9LEE9-F1
#
_entry.id   AF-A0A7R9LEE9-F1
#
_cell.length_a   1.000
_cell.length_b   1.000
_cell.length_c   1.000
_cell.angle_alpha   90.00
_cell.angle_beta   90.00
_cell.angle_gamma   90.00
#
_symmetry.space_group_name_H-M   'P 1'
#
loop_
_entity.id
_entity.type
_entity.pdbx_description
1 polymer ?
#
loop_
_entity_poly.entity_id
_entity_poly.type
_entity_poly.pdbx_seq_one_letter_code
_entity_poly.pdbx_strand_id
1 'polypeptide(L)'
;MDHSHVHACNPYLWVGTAVARISPPEGHVHACNPYLWVGTAVAVGYAVYMTLKCKSASAAANSAGNKSCVNECVKKDADKVVDSFDIEDMGAKTVFCRCWRSKKFPLCDGAHNKHNEDTGDNVGPLIVQKKGN
;
A
#
# COMPACT_ATOMS: atom_id res chain seq x y z
N MET A 1 21.75 -37.07 -22.43
CA MET A 1 22.87 -37.95 -22.06
C MET A 1 24.13 -37.17 -22.34
N ASP A 2 25.12 -37.01 -21.45
CA ASP A 2 25.23 -37.52 -20.08
C ASP A 2 26.08 -36.56 -19.21
N HIS A 3 26.37 -36.97 -17.98
CA HIS A 3 26.97 -36.26 -16.85
C HIS A 3 28.43 -35.78 -17.12
N SER A 4 28.79 -34.56 -16.72
CA SER A 4 29.29 -34.13 -15.40
C SER A 4 30.74 -34.53 -15.06
N HIS A 5 31.56 -33.48 -14.94
CA HIS A 5 32.74 -33.30 -14.08
C HIS A 5 33.41 -34.53 -13.43
N VAL A 6 34.69 -34.68 -13.81
CA VAL A 6 35.85 -35.26 -13.09
C VAL A 6 35.67 -35.82 -11.66
N HIS A 7 36.19 -37.03 -11.49
CA HIS A 7 36.53 -37.62 -10.19
C HIS A 7 38.03 -37.47 -9.85
N ALA A 8 38.29 -37.39 -8.53
CA ALA A 8 39.39 -38.02 -7.79
C ALA A 8 40.64 -37.20 -7.34
N CYS A 9 41.12 -37.62 -6.17
CA CYS A 9 42.36 -37.32 -5.44
C CYS A 9 42.44 -35.90 -4.78
N ASN A 10 42.89 -35.74 -3.52
CA ASN A 10 43.76 -36.60 -2.70
C ASN A 10 43.33 -36.62 -1.19
N PRO A 11 43.75 -37.61 -0.35
CA PRO A 11 43.17 -37.89 0.97
C PRO A 11 44.04 -37.53 2.20
N TYR A 12 43.55 -37.91 3.39
CA TYR A 12 44.15 -37.90 4.74
C TYR A 12 44.37 -36.55 5.45
N LEU A 13 43.69 -36.39 6.59
CA LEU A 13 44.37 -36.06 7.84
C LEU A 13 43.76 -36.85 9.02
N TRP A 14 44.56 -37.06 10.07
CA TRP A 14 44.46 -38.19 11.00
C TRP A 14 44.10 -37.73 12.42
N VAL A 15 43.03 -38.30 12.97
CA VAL A 15 42.73 -38.36 14.42
C VAL A 15 42.04 -39.73 14.63
N GLY A 16 42.41 -40.64 15.51
CA GLY A 16 43.30 -40.64 16.66
C GLY A 16 42.85 -41.83 17.52
N THR A 17 43.54 -42.97 17.40
CA THR A 17 43.46 -44.20 18.23
C THR A 17 42.24 -44.40 19.17
N ALA A 18 41.22 -45.15 18.71
CA ALA A 18 40.62 -46.29 19.43
C ALA A 18 39.44 -46.89 18.64
N VAL A 19 39.35 -48.22 18.56
CA VAL A 19 38.14 -48.92 18.15
C VAL A 19 37.56 -49.61 19.38
N ALA A 20 36.37 -49.17 19.81
CA ALA A 20 35.56 -49.89 20.80
C ALA A 20 34.18 -50.14 20.20
N ARG A 21 33.88 -51.39 19.84
CA ARG A 21 32.49 -51.81 19.64
C ARG A 21 31.86 -52.01 21.02
N ILE A 22 30.81 -51.25 21.30
CA ILE A 22 29.85 -51.56 22.36
C ILE A 22 28.45 -51.46 21.73
N SER A 23 27.81 -52.61 21.56
CA SER A 23 26.33 -52.74 21.53
C SER A 23 25.86 -53.05 22.96
N PRO A 24 24.56 -52.98 23.35
CA PRO A 24 23.35 -52.52 22.65
C PRO A 24 22.98 -51.07 23.14
N PRO A 25 21.74 -50.52 23.08
CA PRO A 25 20.46 -51.05 22.58
C PRO A 25 19.61 -50.08 21.71
N GLU A 26 18.38 -50.52 21.45
CA GLU A 26 17.23 -49.78 20.91
C GLU A 26 17.05 -48.36 21.51
N GLY A 27 17.23 -47.34 20.68
CA GLY A 27 17.01 -45.94 21.07
C GLY A 27 16.58 -45.10 19.86
N HIS A 28 15.40 -44.49 19.93
CA HIS A 28 14.81 -43.75 18.81
C HIS A 28 15.64 -42.49 18.53
N VAL A 29 16.39 -42.47 17.41
CA VAL A 29 17.24 -41.34 17.04
C VAL A 29 16.40 -40.15 16.59
N HIS A 30 16.10 -39.25 17.52
CA HIS A 30 15.56 -37.93 17.21
C HIS A 30 16.63 -37.15 16.44
N ALA A 31 16.49 -37.13 15.11
CA ALA A 31 17.37 -36.41 14.21
C ALA A 31 17.15 -34.89 14.33
N CYS A 32 17.71 -34.30 15.39
CA CYS A 32 17.74 -32.86 15.60
C CYS A 32 18.63 -32.19 14.55
N ASN A 33 18.09 -31.96 13.35
CA ASN A 33 18.77 -31.21 12.30
C ASN A 33 18.98 -29.75 12.76
N PRO A 34 20.22 -29.31 13.05
CA PRO A 34 20.46 -27.96 13.59
C PRO A 34 20.24 -26.86 12.55
N TYR A 35 20.05 -27.18 11.28
CA TYR A 35 19.77 -26.20 10.24
C TYR A 35 18.29 -25.78 10.19
N LEU A 36 17.38 -26.52 10.85
CA LEU A 36 15.95 -26.20 10.85
C LEU A 36 15.64 -24.89 11.60
N TRP A 37 16.26 -24.68 12.76
CA TRP A 37 16.05 -23.46 13.58
C TRP A 37 16.77 -22.24 13.01
N VAL A 38 17.89 -22.43 12.31
CA VAL A 38 18.58 -21.35 11.57
C VAL A 38 17.70 -20.89 10.39
N GLY A 39 17.14 -21.84 9.62
CA GLY A 39 16.24 -21.54 8.50
C GLY A 39 14.99 -20.78 8.93
N THR A 40 14.34 -21.18 10.03
CA THR A 40 13.15 -20.47 10.55
C THR A 40 13.50 -19.09 11.09
N ALA A 41 14.62 -18.92 11.80
CA ALA A 41 15.07 -17.61 12.29
C ALA A 41 15.34 -16.63 11.13
N VAL A 42 16.00 -17.07 10.06
CA VAL A 42 16.24 -16.25 8.86
C VAL A 42 14.92 -15.91 8.16
N ALA A 43 14.01 -16.87 7.98
CA ALA A 43 12.72 -16.63 7.35
C ALA A 43 11.84 -15.63 8.13
N VAL A 44 11.77 -15.77 9.46
CA VAL A 44 11.03 -14.84 10.34
C VAL A 44 11.69 -13.46 10.33
N GLY A 45 13.02 -13.38 10.45
CA GLY A 45 13.76 -12.11 10.37
C GLY A 45 13.56 -11.38 9.04
N TYR A 46 13.56 -12.12 7.92
CA TYR A 46 13.29 -11.58 6.59
C TYR A 46 11.84 -11.12 6.43
N ALA A 47 10.86 -11.88 6.93
CA ALA A 47 9.46 -11.48 6.91
C ALA A 47 9.20 -10.21 7.75
N VAL A 48 9.83 -10.08 8.93
CA VAL A 48 9.79 -8.87 9.75
C VAL A 48 10.46 -7.70 9.02
N TYR A 49 11.65 -7.88 8.45
CA TYR A 49 12.33 -6.85 7.67
C TYR A 49 11.52 -6.38 6.44
N MET A 50 10.92 -7.31 5.69
CA MET A 50 10.07 -6.99 4.54
C MET A 50 8.79 -6.28 4.96
N THR A 51 8.13 -6.68 6.04
CA THR A 51 6.93 -5.97 6.54
C THR A 51 7.26 -4.58 7.10
N LEU A 52 8.43 -4.40 7.73
CA LEU A 52 8.92 -3.08 8.16
C LEU A 52 9.26 -2.17 6.96
N LYS A 53 9.93 -2.67 5.92
CA LYS A 53 10.18 -1.88 4.70
C LYS A 53 8.90 -1.57 3.92
N CYS A 54 8.01 -2.54 3.73
CA CYS A 54 6.76 -2.34 3.00
C CYS A 54 5.84 -1.28 3.63
N LYS A 55 5.83 -1.11 4.96
CA LYS A 55 5.11 -0.01 5.63
C LYS A 55 5.59 1.39 5.21
N SER A 56 6.88 1.54 4.88
CA SER A 56 7.41 2.82 4.37
C SER A 56 7.06 3.05 2.89
N ALA A 57 6.98 1.98 2.10
CA ALA A 57 6.62 2.04 0.68
C ALA A 57 5.11 2.30 0.47
N SER A 58 4.22 1.69 1.26
CA SER A 58 2.77 1.86 1.12
C SER A 58 2.26 3.24 1.59
N ALA A 59 2.96 3.89 2.51
CA ALA A 59 2.72 5.28 2.89
C ALA A 59 3.13 6.26 1.77
N ALA A 60 4.22 5.98 1.05
CA ALA A 60 4.71 6.82 -0.04
C ALA A 60 3.95 6.63 -1.36
N ALA A 61 3.48 5.42 -1.66
CA ALA A 61 2.79 5.08 -2.91
C ALA A 61 1.47 5.84 -3.13
N ASN A 62 0.81 6.29 -2.06
CA ASN A 62 -0.41 7.10 -2.13
C ASN A 62 -0.15 8.60 -2.31
N SER A 63 1.13 9.05 -2.34
CA SER A 63 1.51 10.47 -2.37
C SER A 63 2.17 10.91 -3.69
N ALA A 64 2.16 10.08 -4.72
CA ALA A 64 2.77 10.34 -6.03
C ALA A 64 1.82 11.01 -7.05
N GLY A 65 0.56 11.26 -6.68
CA GLY A 65 -0.36 12.11 -7.43
C GLY A 65 -0.29 13.55 -6.94
N ASN A 66 -0.20 14.52 -7.87
CA ASN A 66 -0.01 15.95 -7.61
C ASN A 66 -0.83 16.50 -6.41
N LYS A 67 -0.12 16.82 -5.32
CA LYS A 67 -0.66 17.26 -4.01
C LYS A 67 -1.32 18.65 -4.00
N SER A 68 -1.57 19.25 -5.17
CA SER A 68 -2.16 20.60 -5.32
C SER A 68 -3.39 20.64 -6.24
N CYS A 69 -3.87 19.50 -6.73
CA CYS A 69 -5.04 19.45 -7.60
C CYS A 69 -6.35 19.72 -6.83
N VAL A 70 -6.94 20.91 -7.00
CA VAL A 70 -8.23 21.28 -6.37
C VAL A 70 -9.36 20.33 -6.80
N ASN A 71 -9.45 20.00 -8.08
CA ASN A 71 -10.38 19.01 -8.62
C ASN A 71 -9.72 17.61 -8.60
N GLU A 72 -10.33 16.62 -7.96
CA GLU A 72 -9.86 15.24 -7.92
C GLU A 72 -10.45 14.35 -9.02
N CYS A 73 -11.76 14.47 -9.30
CA CYS A 73 -12.49 13.46 -10.09
C CYS A 73 -13.54 13.99 -11.09
N VAL A 74 -13.86 15.30 -11.09
CA VAL A 74 -14.92 15.87 -11.93
C VAL A 74 -14.39 16.11 -13.35
N LYS A 75 -15.06 15.55 -14.38
CA LYS A 75 -14.87 15.84 -15.82
C LYS A 75 -13.39 15.94 -16.23
N LYS A 76 -12.60 14.90 -15.92
CA LYS A 76 -11.12 14.89 -16.09
C LYS A 76 -10.63 14.76 -17.53
N ASP A 77 -11.55 14.46 -18.43
CA ASP A 77 -11.44 14.48 -19.88
C ASP A 77 -11.38 15.90 -20.48
N ALA A 78 -11.86 16.93 -19.75
CA ALA A 78 -11.89 18.30 -20.21
C ALA A 78 -10.68 19.12 -19.70
N ASP A 79 -9.95 19.77 -20.60
CA ASP A 79 -8.85 20.69 -20.29
C ASP A 79 -9.25 21.80 -19.31
N LYS A 80 -10.51 22.24 -19.39
CA LYS A 80 -11.10 23.26 -18.54
C LYS A 80 -12.58 22.98 -18.31
N VAL A 81 -12.94 22.71 -17.07
CA VAL A 81 -14.34 22.49 -16.67
C VAL A 81 -15.03 23.83 -16.41
N VAL A 82 -16.10 24.10 -17.17
CA VAL A 82 -16.99 25.25 -17.02
C VAL A 82 -18.43 24.71 -17.06
N ASP A 83 -19.30 25.26 -16.21
CA ASP A 83 -20.72 24.98 -16.19
C ASP A 83 -21.48 26.32 -16.26
N SER A 84 -22.47 26.41 -17.16
CA SER A 84 -23.25 27.61 -17.43
C SER A 84 -24.72 27.36 -17.07
N PHE A 85 -25.38 28.38 -16.51
CA PHE A 85 -26.79 28.34 -16.14
C PHE A 85 -27.45 29.67 -16.47
N ASP A 86 -28.61 29.62 -17.10
CA ASP A 86 -29.44 30.80 -17.33
C ASP A 86 -30.25 31.14 -16.07
N ILE A 87 -30.29 32.43 -15.74
CA ILE A 87 -30.88 32.94 -14.48
C ILE A 87 -32.41 32.69 -14.43
N GLU A 88 -33.03 32.49 -15.59
CA GLU A 88 -34.48 32.27 -15.72
C GLU A 88 -34.89 30.83 -15.36
N ASP A 89 -34.05 29.84 -15.69
CA ASP A 89 -34.25 28.42 -15.36
C ASP A 89 -33.90 28.08 -13.90
N MET A 90 -33.30 29.02 -13.17
CA MET A 90 -32.93 28.85 -11.77
C MET A 90 -34.14 29.09 -10.85
N GLY A 91 -34.31 28.18 -9.88
CA GLY A 91 -35.29 28.34 -8.81
C GLY A 91 -34.99 29.54 -7.89
N ALA A 92 -35.91 29.83 -6.96
CA ALA A 92 -35.79 30.96 -6.03
C ALA A 92 -34.46 31.00 -5.26
N LYS A 93 -33.85 29.83 -5.00
CA LYS A 93 -32.53 29.69 -4.39
C LYS A 93 -31.81 28.49 -5.01
N THR A 94 -30.65 28.72 -5.61
CA THR A 94 -29.75 27.69 -6.16
C THR A 94 -28.41 27.76 -5.42
N VAL A 95 -27.78 26.60 -5.20
CA VAL A 95 -26.53 26.50 -4.45
C VAL A 95 -25.50 25.71 -5.25
N PHE A 96 -24.42 26.36 -5.64
CA PHE A 96 -23.36 25.80 -6.48
C PHE A 96 -22.13 25.39 -5.66
N CYS A 97 -21.49 24.30 -6.09
CA CYS A 97 -20.27 23.78 -5.51
C CYS A 97 -19.07 24.64 -5.90
N ARG A 98 -18.17 24.89 -4.93
CA ARG A 98 -16.84 25.48 -5.19
C ARG A 98 -15.66 24.62 -4.71
N CYS A 99 -15.95 23.56 -3.94
CA CYS A 99 -14.93 22.65 -3.38
C CYS A 99 -14.55 21.47 -4.28
N TRP A 100 -15.23 21.26 -5.41
CA TRP A 100 -15.00 20.13 -6.33
C TRP A 100 -15.14 18.73 -5.69
N ARG A 101 -15.81 18.60 -4.53
CA ARG A 101 -16.09 17.31 -3.86
C ARG A 101 -17.55 16.85 -3.97
N SER A 102 -18.43 17.66 -4.57
CA SER A 102 -19.87 17.34 -4.69
C SER A 102 -20.12 16.20 -5.67
N LYS A 103 -20.95 15.24 -5.29
CA LYS A 103 -21.46 14.18 -6.18
C LYS A 103 -22.52 14.69 -7.15
N LYS A 104 -23.09 15.87 -6.89
CA LYS A 104 -24.07 16.57 -7.72
C LYS A 104 -23.48 17.78 -8.44
N PHE A 105 -22.15 17.83 -8.62
CA PHE A 105 -21.46 18.92 -9.29
C PHE A 105 -22.13 19.21 -10.66
N PRO A 106 -22.44 20.48 -10.99
CA PRO A 106 -21.98 21.73 -10.35
C PRO A 106 -22.78 22.20 -9.13
N LEU A 107 -23.86 21.52 -8.73
CA LEU A 107 -24.63 21.88 -7.53
C LEU A 107 -23.92 21.43 -6.25
N CYS A 108 -24.21 22.10 -5.13
CA CYS A 108 -23.69 21.73 -3.81
C CYS A 108 -24.60 20.71 -3.13
N ASP A 109 -23.99 19.62 -2.62
CA ASP A 109 -24.63 18.56 -1.84
C ASP A 109 -24.20 18.54 -0.35
N GLY A 110 -23.32 19.45 0.06
CA GLY A 110 -22.77 19.52 1.42
C GLY A 110 -21.40 18.88 1.60
N ALA A 111 -20.81 18.27 0.57
CA ALA A 111 -19.50 17.58 0.66
C ALA A 111 -18.32 18.48 1.11
N HIS A 112 -18.46 19.81 1.03
CA HIS A 112 -17.46 20.76 1.56
C HIS A 112 -17.28 20.65 3.08
N ASN A 113 -18.31 20.25 3.84
CA ASN A 113 -18.19 20.13 5.30
C ASN A 113 -17.14 19.07 5.68
N LYS A 114 -17.25 17.88 5.08
CA LYS A 114 -16.28 16.80 5.30
C LYS A 114 -14.88 17.20 4.80
N HIS A 115 -14.78 17.85 3.65
CA HIS A 115 -13.50 18.36 3.14
C HIS A 115 -12.84 19.33 4.12
N ASN A 116 -13.59 20.28 4.66
CA ASN A 116 -13.09 21.23 5.67
C ASN A 116 -12.66 20.53 6.97
N GLU A 117 -13.41 19.53 7.43
CA GLU A 117 -13.07 18.71 8.61
C GLU A 117 -11.79 17.88 8.39
N ASP A 118 -11.68 17.17 7.26
CA ASP A 118 -10.55 16.30 6.94
C ASP A 118 -9.24 17.08 6.66
N THR A 119 -9.33 18.33 6.19
CA THR A 119 -8.16 19.11 5.70
C THR A 119 -7.85 20.38 6.49
N GLY A 120 -8.76 20.88 7.33
CA GLY A 120 -8.66 22.18 7.98
C GLY A 120 -8.98 23.38 7.07
N ASP A 121 -9.52 23.14 5.87
CA ASP A 121 -9.95 24.18 4.91
C ASP A 121 -11.26 24.88 5.37
N ASN A 122 -11.59 26.00 4.74
CA ASN A 122 -12.75 26.84 5.07
C ASN A 122 -13.64 27.17 3.86
N VAL A 123 -13.61 26.33 2.81
CA VAL A 123 -14.40 26.53 1.60
C VAL A 123 -15.90 26.33 1.82
N GLY A 124 -16.70 27.10 1.08
CA GLY A 124 -18.16 27.03 1.12
C GLY A 124 -18.79 27.29 -0.26
N PRO A 125 -20.08 26.95 -0.45
CA PRO A 125 -20.76 27.07 -1.74
C PRO A 125 -20.98 28.52 -2.17
N LEU A 126 -21.37 28.70 -3.43
CA LEU A 126 -21.98 29.95 -3.92
C LEU A 126 -23.51 29.81 -3.85
N ILE A 127 -24.18 30.71 -3.15
CA ILE A 127 -25.65 30.75 -3.08
C ILE A 127 -26.14 31.88 -3.99
N VAL A 128 -26.96 31.55 -4.97
CA VAL A 128 -27.65 32.53 -5.83
C VAL A 128 -29.13 32.51 -5.48
N GLN A 129 -29.72 33.68 -5.23
CA GLN A 129 -31.13 33.84 -4.90
C GLN A 129 -31.78 34.80 -5.88
N LYS A 130 -32.93 34.43 -6.44
CA LYS A 130 -33.72 35.33 -7.28
C LYS A 130 -34.38 36.35 -6.35
N LYS A 131 -34.04 37.63 -6.50
CA LYS A 131 -34.68 38.70 -5.73
C LYS A 131 -36.17 38.72 -6.09
N GLY A 132 -37.04 38.53 -5.10
CA GLY A 132 -38.47 38.82 -5.25
C GLY A 132 -38.65 40.30 -5.54
N ASN A 133 -39.45 40.60 -6.57
CA ASN A 133 -39.74 41.95 -7.03
C ASN A 133 -41.13 42.40 -6.59
#